data_AF-A0A1M5QPN8-F1
#
_entry.id   AF-A0A1M5QPN8-F1
#
_cell.length_a   1.000
_cell.length_b   1.000
_cell.length_c   1.000
_cell.angle_alpha   90.00
_cell.angle_beta   90.00
_cell.angle_gamma   90.00
#
_symmetry.space_group_name_H-M   'P 1'
#
loop_
_entity.id
_entity.type
_entity.pdbx_description
1 polymer ?
#
loop_
_entity_poly.entity_id
_entity_poly.type
_entity_poly.pdbx_seq_one_letter_code
_entity_poly.pdbx_strand_id
1 'polypeptide(L)'
;MRSLSPYDASPWRFSHEASDEERAEQNAFRRILLDTGRFSFGKGGFVSPNAYWTAKSGTFGDDCIVAAGVRIDGALVAGARCSFNLHVSVVGTVRMGDDVRIAAGAGLWGFDHIHDDPDQPISSQGVVSKGIMIGSDVWIGANATITDGVHIGNHVIVAAGAVVTSDVPDYALVGGNPARIIRDRRTKPAKKASDALQDSLLRLSDLAASDWTTILARHRSDARAGYVYSDPRNDAVNPIRPDCDAVQIAAMFDAQADGQLRSEWIEHFASRQDAATGLFSIEPGAKISNLNTLTPDGVHGYDILCVTYALECLGSKPRHRVVWADQIMLEIEAHLAALPWEDRGWKCGGIVDAIGTAAYVNNRYFGGQPHLSRLFGWLALACRAQTGLWSPETDSDMLQAVNGFYRLTRGTYAQFAQPLPYSEAVIDAVLAYARKRRYFSGADRTACNVLDIVHPLMLAARQTDHRADDITSCIAQSLIGIERAWQRERGFAFSPTESPSLQGTEMWLSIAALAGTHIGCADALSFKLCGIHRWDVH
;
A
#
# COMPACT_ATOMS: atom_id res chain seq x y z
N MET A 1 41.04 1.72 38.36
CA MET A 1 40.05 2.24 37.38
C MET A 1 39.60 3.60 37.89
N ARG A 2 39.80 4.70 37.15
CA ARG A 2 39.06 5.94 37.46
C ARG A 2 37.58 5.62 37.22
N SER A 3 36.74 5.82 38.22
CA SER A 3 35.29 5.76 38.00
C SER A 3 34.92 6.86 37.02
N LEU A 4 34.29 6.53 35.91
CA LEU A 4 33.73 7.54 35.01
C LEU A 4 32.58 8.24 35.74
N SER A 5 32.52 9.57 35.62
CA SER A 5 31.39 10.32 36.11
C SER A 5 30.14 9.94 35.30
N PRO A 6 28.94 9.84 35.90
CA PRO A 6 27.72 9.63 35.12
C PRO A 6 27.50 10.73 34.06
N TYR A 7 28.05 11.93 34.29
CA TYR A 7 27.98 13.05 33.36
C TYR A 7 28.95 12.92 32.18
N ASP A 8 29.95 12.03 32.24
CA ASP A 8 30.83 11.77 31.09
C ASP A 8 30.06 11.18 29.90
N ALA A 9 29.11 10.28 30.18
CA ALA A 9 28.26 9.64 29.17
C ALA A 9 26.91 10.36 28.99
N SER A 10 26.46 11.12 29.99
CA SER A 10 25.17 11.82 29.96
C SER A 10 25.30 13.25 30.50
N PRO A 11 26.07 14.14 29.83
CA PRO A 11 26.40 15.45 30.37
C PRO A 11 25.19 16.39 30.51
N TRP A 12 24.09 16.13 29.81
CA TRP A 12 22.83 16.88 29.94
C TRP A 12 22.16 16.73 31.31
N ARG A 13 22.53 15.71 32.10
CA ARG A 13 22.02 15.51 33.46
C ARG A 13 22.66 16.47 34.46
N PHE A 14 23.87 16.95 34.19
CA PHE A 14 24.69 17.73 35.13
C PHE A 14 23.98 18.97 35.66
N SER A 15 23.29 19.72 34.81
CA SER A 15 22.63 20.97 35.22
C SER A 15 21.55 20.76 36.27
N HIS A 16 20.86 19.61 36.27
CA HIS A 16 19.73 19.32 37.15
C HIS A 16 20.06 18.35 38.29
N GLU A 17 21.09 17.52 38.14
CA GLU A 17 21.38 16.42 39.07
C GLU A 17 22.68 16.59 39.85
N ALA A 18 23.60 17.46 39.40
CA ALA A 18 24.90 17.60 40.04
C ALA A 18 24.81 18.23 41.44
N SER A 19 25.51 17.63 42.39
CA SER A 19 25.69 18.17 43.74
C SER A 19 26.57 19.43 43.71
N ASP A 20 26.56 20.20 44.80
CA ASP A 20 27.42 21.39 44.92
C ASP A 20 28.91 21.05 44.85
N GLU A 21 29.29 19.87 45.36
CA GLU A 21 30.67 19.35 45.27
C GLU A 21 31.05 19.04 43.82
N GLU A 22 30.20 18.32 43.08
CA GLU A 22 30.43 18.00 41.66
C GLU A 22 30.48 19.28 40.79
N ARG A 23 29.70 20.31 41.15
CA ARG A 23 29.75 21.63 40.52
C ARG A 23 31.05 22.36 40.82
N ALA A 24 31.54 22.28 42.05
CA ALA A 24 32.83 22.85 42.43
C ALA A 24 33.99 22.16 41.70
N GLU A 25 33.99 20.83 41.60
CA GLU A 25 34.97 20.05 40.85
C GLU A 25 34.98 20.42 39.37
N GLN A 26 33.80 20.55 38.75
CA GLN A 26 33.71 20.96 37.36
C GLN A 26 34.24 22.38 37.14
N ASN A 27 33.94 23.32 38.05
CA ASN A 27 34.47 24.68 37.96
C ASN A 27 36.00 24.71 38.10
N ALA A 28 36.56 23.87 38.98
CA ALA A 28 38.01 23.73 39.12
C ALA A 28 38.65 23.19 37.82
N PHE A 29 38.05 22.16 37.21
CA PHE A 29 38.55 21.63 35.94
C PHE A 29 38.47 22.65 34.79
N ARG A 30 37.34 23.36 34.69
CA ARG A 30 37.19 24.46 33.73
C ARG A 30 38.24 25.54 33.91
N ARG A 31 38.61 25.85 35.16
CA ARG A 31 39.66 26.83 35.46
C ARG A 31 41.02 26.39 34.93
N ILE A 32 41.36 25.10 35.05
CA ILE A 32 42.59 24.53 34.47
C ILE A 32 42.61 24.77 32.95
N LEU A 33 41.49 24.53 32.25
CA LEU A 33 41.41 24.78 30.81
C LEU A 33 41.51 26.28 30.47
N LEU A 34 40.88 27.17 31.25
CA LEU A 34 40.97 28.62 31.08
C LEU A 34 42.40 29.14 31.26
N ASP A 35 43.13 28.65 32.27
CA ASP A 35 44.48 29.10 32.59
C ASP A 35 45.51 28.71 31.48
N THR A 36 45.15 27.81 30.56
CA THR A 36 45.95 27.55 29.35
C THR A 36 45.96 28.72 28.36
N GLY A 37 45.01 29.67 28.48
CA GLY A 37 44.80 30.77 27.54
C GLY A 37 44.22 30.35 26.18
N ARG A 38 43.95 29.06 25.95
CA ARG A 38 43.42 28.55 24.68
C ARG A 38 41.90 28.43 24.65
N PHE A 39 41.27 28.35 25.81
CA PHE A 39 39.84 28.08 25.93
C PHE A 39 39.09 29.21 26.62
N SER A 40 37.83 29.39 26.24
CA SER A 40 36.88 30.30 26.89
C SER A 40 35.52 29.63 27.00
N PHE A 41 34.86 29.76 28.14
CA PHE A 41 33.57 29.13 28.40
C PHE A 41 32.57 30.15 28.94
N GLY A 42 31.33 30.11 28.45
CA GLY A 42 30.18 30.83 29.00
C GLY A 42 29.71 30.28 30.35
N LYS A 43 28.60 30.77 30.89
CA LYS A 43 28.03 30.31 32.17
C LYS A 43 27.43 28.90 32.03
N GLY A 44 27.44 28.13 33.12
CA GLY A 44 26.79 26.81 33.15
C GLY A 44 27.46 25.76 32.25
N GLY A 45 26.73 24.68 31.97
CA GLY A 45 27.24 23.57 31.16
C GLY A 45 28.18 22.59 31.87
N PHE A 46 28.69 21.62 31.10
CA PHE A 46 29.58 20.55 31.57
C PHE A 46 30.64 20.26 30.50
N VAL A 47 31.90 20.13 30.91
CA VAL A 47 33.00 19.70 30.05
C VAL A 47 33.71 18.48 30.64
N SER A 48 33.73 17.38 29.91
CA SER A 48 34.34 16.14 30.40
C SER A 48 35.87 16.29 30.56
N PRO A 49 36.45 15.87 31.70
CA PRO A 49 37.90 15.72 31.83
C PRO A 49 38.46 14.57 30.98
N ASN A 50 37.59 13.72 30.43
CA ASN A 50 37.92 12.61 29.54
C ASN A 50 37.73 12.95 28.05
N ALA A 51 37.53 14.23 27.72
CA ALA A 51 37.64 14.73 26.34
C ALA A 51 39.09 15.09 25.99
N TYR A 52 39.43 15.06 24.71
CA TYR A 52 40.75 15.44 24.20
C TYR A 52 40.82 16.94 23.91
N TRP A 53 41.33 17.68 24.89
CA TRP A 53 41.50 19.14 24.86
C TRP A 53 42.80 19.56 24.16
N THR A 54 42.91 19.24 22.87
CA THR A 54 44.13 19.51 22.05
C THR A 54 44.04 20.74 21.15
N ALA A 55 42.88 21.41 21.14
CA ALA A 55 42.60 22.53 20.25
C ALA A 55 43.62 23.68 20.38
N LYS A 56 43.88 24.35 19.27
CA LYS A 56 44.61 25.62 19.23
C LYS A 56 43.83 26.72 19.94
N SER A 57 42.51 26.75 19.73
CA SER A 57 41.58 27.64 20.44
C SER A 57 40.18 27.05 20.50
N GLY A 58 39.48 27.23 21.62
CA GLY A 58 38.09 26.78 21.76
C GLY A 58 37.23 27.77 22.54
N THR A 59 36.22 28.33 21.89
CA THR A 59 35.20 29.17 22.52
C THR A 59 33.88 28.43 22.60
N PHE A 60 33.32 28.37 23.80
CA PHE A 60 32.02 27.75 24.08
C PHE A 60 31.12 28.78 24.76
N GLY A 61 29.92 28.99 24.23
CA GLY A 61 28.92 29.84 24.86
C GLY A 61 28.34 29.25 26.15
N ASP A 62 27.31 29.91 26.66
CA ASP A 62 26.60 29.48 27.87
C ASP A 62 26.00 28.08 27.68
N ASP A 63 25.99 27.26 28.73
CA ASP A 63 25.33 25.96 28.80
C ASP A 63 25.75 24.94 27.72
N CYS A 64 26.98 25.05 27.23
CA CYS A 64 27.56 24.02 26.38
C CYS A 64 27.87 22.74 27.16
N ILE A 65 27.64 21.59 26.54
CA ILE A 65 27.96 20.28 27.11
C ILE A 65 28.90 19.48 26.22
N VAL A 66 30.01 18.99 26.79
CA VAL A 66 31.03 18.19 26.10
C VAL A 66 31.20 16.86 26.83
N ALA A 67 30.80 15.77 26.18
CA ALA A 67 30.90 14.40 26.69
C ALA A 67 32.33 13.85 26.66
N ALA A 68 32.55 12.68 27.27
CA ALA A 68 33.81 11.98 27.21
C ALA A 68 34.17 11.52 25.78
N GLY A 69 35.47 11.42 25.51
CA GLY A 69 35.99 10.99 24.22
C GLY A 69 35.78 11.98 23.08
N VAL A 70 35.15 13.13 23.32
CA VAL A 70 35.09 14.22 22.33
C VAL A 70 36.50 14.68 22.02
N ARG A 71 36.84 14.80 20.74
CA ARG A 71 38.12 15.33 20.28
C ARG A 71 37.92 16.71 19.67
N ILE A 72 38.68 17.68 20.16
CA ILE A 72 38.69 19.04 19.60
C ILE A 72 40.13 19.39 19.25
N ASP A 73 40.37 19.63 17.97
CA ASP A 73 41.69 19.86 17.40
C ASP A 73 41.57 20.96 16.32
N GLY A 74 42.46 21.95 16.33
CA GLY A 74 42.29 23.19 15.55
C GLY A 74 41.52 24.30 16.28
N ALA A 75 40.59 24.98 15.62
CA ALA A 75 39.90 26.16 16.13
C ALA A 75 38.37 25.99 16.11
N LEU A 76 37.74 26.09 17.28
CA LEU A 76 36.29 25.97 17.45
C LEU A 76 35.69 27.25 18.06
N VAL A 77 34.62 27.74 17.46
CA VAL A 77 33.71 28.73 18.07
C VAL A 77 32.30 28.14 18.10
N ALA A 78 31.78 27.90 19.29
CA ALA A 78 30.44 27.40 19.54
C ALA A 78 29.61 28.46 20.27
N GLY A 79 28.37 28.67 19.81
CA GLY A 79 27.38 29.49 20.50
C GLY A 79 26.92 28.88 21.83
N ALA A 80 25.79 29.35 22.35
CA ALA A 80 25.19 28.83 23.58
C ALA A 80 24.43 27.53 23.34
N ARG A 81 24.24 26.74 24.41
CA ARG A 81 23.38 25.54 24.47
C ARG A 81 23.77 24.46 23.43
N CYS A 82 25.04 24.40 23.06
CA CYS A 82 25.55 23.38 22.14
C CYS A 82 25.89 22.08 22.86
N SER A 83 25.64 20.94 22.23
CA SER A 83 25.98 19.63 22.77
C SER A 83 26.90 18.81 21.87
N PHE A 84 27.95 18.26 22.47
CA PHE A 84 28.89 17.34 21.83
C PHE A 84 28.81 16.00 22.57
N ASN A 85 28.11 15.03 21.98
CA ASN A 85 27.98 13.71 22.57
C ASN A 85 29.24 12.86 22.38
N LEU A 86 29.21 11.66 22.97
CA LEU A 86 30.35 10.74 23.01
C LEU A 86 31.04 10.59 21.65
N HIS A 87 32.36 10.72 21.65
CA HIS A 87 33.22 10.49 20.49
C HIS A 87 32.98 11.42 19.29
N VAL A 88 32.36 12.58 19.48
CA VAL A 88 32.34 13.63 18.45
C VAL A 88 33.77 14.10 18.17
N SER A 89 34.11 14.24 16.89
CA SER A 89 35.40 14.80 16.46
C SER A 89 35.19 16.13 15.75
N VAL A 90 35.85 17.17 16.24
CA VAL A 90 35.90 18.49 15.62
C VAL A 90 37.35 18.78 15.30
N VAL A 91 37.69 18.79 14.01
CA VAL A 91 39.06 18.96 13.55
C VAL A 91 39.13 20.06 12.49
N GLY A 92 40.10 20.97 12.59
CA GLY A 92 40.26 22.10 11.67
C GLY A 92 39.54 23.35 12.20
N THR A 93 38.98 24.17 11.30
CA THR A 93 38.28 25.41 11.67
C THR A 93 36.77 25.19 11.63
N VAL A 94 36.08 25.33 12.77
CA VAL A 94 34.62 25.15 12.85
C VAL A 94 33.99 26.31 13.62
N ARG A 95 32.93 26.89 13.06
CA ARG A 95 32.10 27.91 13.70
C ARG A 95 30.66 27.48 13.70
N MET A 96 29.99 27.58 14.84
CA MET A 96 28.59 27.22 14.94
C MET A 96 27.78 28.16 15.83
N GLY A 97 26.51 28.33 15.49
CA GLY A 97 25.55 29.15 16.22
C GLY A 97 25.11 28.54 17.56
N ASP A 98 23.94 28.98 18.02
CA ASP A 98 23.33 28.50 19.26
C ASP A 98 22.52 27.21 19.02
N ASP A 99 22.28 26.44 20.09
CA ASP A 99 21.37 25.28 20.08
C ASP A 99 21.78 24.16 19.09
N VAL A 100 23.08 24.04 18.79
CA VAL A 100 23.58 22.97 17.92
C VAL A 100 23.77 21.68 18.70
N ARG A 101 23.13 20.60 18.23
CA ARG A 101 23.18 19.28 18.85
C ARG A 101 23.95 18.31 17.98
N ILE A 102 25.05 17.79 18.50
CA ILE A 102 25.91 16.85 17.77
C ILE A 102 25.83 15.48 18.45
N ALA A 103 25.24 14.52 17.76
CA ALA A 103 25.08 13.16 18.25
C ALA A 103 26.38 12.36 18.20
N ALA A 104 26.39 11.22 18.91
CA ALA A 104 27.60 10.44 19.14
C ALA A 104 28.28 10.02 17.83
N GLY A 105 29.62 10.06 17.84
CA GLY A 105 30.47 9.62 16.72
C GLY A 105 30.45 10.52 15.48
N ALA A 106 29.75 11.66 15.48
CA ALA A 106 29.77 12.57 14.34
C ALA A 106 31.14 13.25 14.17
N GLY A 107 31.55 13.47 12.92
CA GLY A 107 32.83 14.09 12.56
C GLY A 107 32.64 15.39 11.77
N LEU A 108 33.27 16.46 12.23
CA LEU A 108 33.32 17.76 11.58
C LEU A 108 34.78 18.02 11.17
N TRP A 109 35.05 17.96 9.87
CA TRP A 109 36.40 18.04 9.30
C TRP A 109 36.59 19.36 8.55
N GLY A 110 36.88 20.43 9.27
CA GLY A 110 37.13 21.78 8.74
C GLY A 110 38.55 21.97 8.20
N PHE A 111 39.13 20.92 7.62
CA PHE A 111 40.37 20.93 6.84
C PHE A 111 40.38 19.72 5.90
N ASP A 112 41.21 19.77 4.87
CA ASP A 112 41.43 18.66 3.95
C ASP A 112 42.90 18.59 3.50
N HIS A 113 43.30 17.46 2.94
CA HIS A 113 44.60 17.29 2.30
C HIS A 113 44.57 17.84 0.88
N ILE A 114 45.62 18.58 0.51
CA ILE A 114 45.82 18.99 -0.88
C ILE A 114 46.17 17.74 -1.69
N HIS A 115 45.47 17.53 -2.81
CA HIS A 115 45.56 16.29 -3.59
C HIS A 115 45.50 16.52 -5.11
N ASP A 116 45.61 17.77 -5.56
CA ASP A 116 45.43 18.13 -6.97
C ASP A 116 46.65 17.77 -7.84
N ASP A 117 47.85 17.61 -7.25
CA ASP A 117 49.08 17.22 -7.97
C ASP A 117 49.28 15.70 -7.94
N PRO A 118 49.07 14.97 -9.06
CA PRO A 118 49.25 13.52 -9.08
C PRO A 118 50.72 13.07 -9.07
N ASP A 119 51.68 13.98 -9.32
CA ASP A 119 53.11 13.66 -9.39
C ASP A 119 53.80 13.73 -8.01
N GLN A 120 53.12 14.28 -7.00
CA GLN A 120 53.60 14.37 -5.63
C GLN A 120 52.77 13.50 -4.67
N PRO A 121 53.39 12.75 -3.75
CA PRO A 121 52.64 12.08 -2.69
C PRO A 121 51.80 13.07 -1.87
N ILE A 122 50.57 12.69 -1.50
CA ILE A 122 49.64 13.53 -0.72
C ILE A 122 50.31 14.10 0.55
N SER A 123 51.18 13.32 1.22
CA SER A 123 51.90 13.76 2.43
C SER A 123 52.83 14.96 2.22
N SER A 124 53.18 15.28 0.98
CA SER A 124 54.08 16.39 0.62
C SER A 124 53.34 17.60 0.07
N GLN A 125 52.04 17.49 -0.23
CA GLN A 125 51.25 18.55 -0.85
C GLN A 125 50.66 19.55 0.16
N GLY A 126 50.63 19.20 1.45
CA GLY A 126 50.14 20.05 2.52
C GLY A 126 48.63 19.90 2.80
N VAL A 127 48.06 20.88 3.49
CA VAL A 127 46.65 20.88 3.92
C VAL A 127 46.01 22.22 3.61
N VAL A 128 44.70 22.20 3.38
CA VAL A 128 43.84 23.38 3.23
C VAL A 128 42.80 23.38 4.36
N SER A 129 42.35 24.57 4.79
CA SER A 129 41.27 24.70 5.77
C SER A 129 40.37 25.85 5.34
N LYS A 130 39.29 25.51 4.63
CA LYS A 130 38.21 26.45 4.29
C LYS A 130 37.33 26.72 5.51
N GLY A 131 37.24 25.73 6.40
CA GLY A 131 36.43 25.72 7.60
C GLY A 131 34.98 25.31 7.35
N ILE A 132 34.26 25.03 8.44
CA ILE A 132 32.83 24.69 8.43
C ILE A 132 32.08 25.79 9.16
N MET A 133 30.97 26.26 8.59
CA MET A 133 30.03 27.13 9.31
C MET A 133 28.68 26.42 9.51
N ILE A 134 28.14 26.50 10.72
CA ILE A 134 26.85 25.90 11.09
C ILE A 134 25.97 26.98 11.70
N GLY A 135 24.73 27.11 11.23
CA GLY A 135 23.72 28.01 11.80
C GLY A 135 23.25 27.58 13.19
N SER A 136 22.20 28.22 13.68
CA SER A 136 21.57 27.88 14.97
C SER A 136 20.48 26.82 14.83
N ASP A 137 20.16 26.12 15.92
CA ASP A 137 19.15 25.05 15.99
C ASP A 137 19.39 23.90 14.97
N VAL A 138 20.64 23.46 14.86
CA VAL A 138 21.03 22.38 13.96
C VAL A 138 21.18 21.07 14.73
N TRP A 139 20.63 19.99 14.19
CA TRP A 139 20.86 18.64 14.70
C TRP A 139 21.71 17.81 13.73
N ILE A 140 22.89 17.40 14.19
CA ILE A 140 23.80 16.50 13.48
C ILE A 140 23.62 15.10 14.04
N GLY A 141 23.09 14.19 13.20
CA GLY A 141 22.81 12.80 13.55
C GLY A 141 24.06 11.97 13.85
N ALA A 142 23.86 10.84 14.52
CA ALA A 142 24.97 9.98 14.96
C ALA A 142 25.79 9.50 13.76
N ASN A 143 27.11 9.47 13.91
CA ASN A 143 28.06 9.08 12.86
C ASN A 143 27.93 9.86 11.53
N ALA A 144 27.31 11.05 11.53
CA ALA A 144 27.33 11.92 10.36
C ALA A 144 28.71 12.57 10.18
N THR A 145 29.07 12.88 8.93
CA THR A 145 30.33 13.52 8.55
C THR A 145 30.06 14.81 7.80
N ILE A 146 30.67 15.92 8.23
CA ILE A 146 30.64 17.21 7.54
C ILE A 146 32.05 17.52 7.04
N THR A 147 32.20 17.78 5.74
CA THR A 147 33.51 18.03 5.12
C THR A 147 33.87 19.52 5.07
N ASP A 148 35.14 19.80 4.77
CA ASP A 148 35.69 21.16 4.72
C ASP A 148 34.96 22.05 3.70
N GLY A 149 34.75 23.32 4.06
CA GLY A 149 34.12 24.33 3.21
C GLY A 149 32.59 24.36 3.21
N VAL A 150 31.93 23.48 3.98
CA VAL A 150 30.46 23.40 4.02
C VAL A 150 29.85 24.48 4.93
N HIS A 151 28.79 25.11 4.42
CA HIS A 151 27.88 25.98 5.17
C HIS A 151 26.55 25.27 5.43
N ILE A 152 26.21 25.07 6.70
CA ILE A 152 24.91 24.55 7.14
C ILE A 152 24.07 25.71 7.65
N GLY A 153 22.87 25.88 7.08
CA GLY A 153 21.89 26.88 7.49
C GLY A 153 21.28 26.64 8.87
N ASN A 154 20.36 27.53 9.26
CA ASN A 154 19.63 27.42 10.52
C ASN A 154 18.57 26.33 10.46
N HIS A 155 18.22 25.74 11.60
CA HIS A 155 17.15 24.75 11.70
C HIS A 155 17.39 23.51 10.82
N VAL A 156 18.63 23.12 10.54
CA VAL A 156 18.92 21.94 9.70
C VAL A 156 18.90 20.65 10.52
N ILE A 157 18.45 19.55 9.91
CA ILE A 157 18.69 18.19 10.41
C ILE A 157 19.58 17.44 9.42
N VAL A 158 20.70 16.93 9.90
CA VAL A 158 21.56 15.97 9.20
C VAL A 158 21.25 14.59 9.73
N ALA A 159 20.74 13.69 8.88
CA ALA A 159 20.41 12.32 9.27
C ALA A 159 21.64 11.54 9.74
N ALA A 160 21.43 10.52 10.56
CA ALA A 160 22.50 9.63 11.01
C ALA A 160 23.24 8.99 9.82
N GLY A 161 24.56 8.89 9.92
CA GLY A 161 25.42 8.31 8.87
C GLY A 161 25.53 9.13 7.58
N ALA A 162 24.96 10.34 7.51
CA ALA A 162 25.05 11.17 6.31
C ALA A 162 26.45 11.76 6.11
N VAL A 163 26.88 11.93 4.85
CA VAL A 163 28.15 12.60 4.48
C VAL A 163 27.83 13.88 3.73
N VAL A 164 27.94 15.03 4.41
CA VAL A 164 27.60 16.34 3.87
C VAL A 164 28.84 16.96 3.22
N THR A 165 28.80 17.07 1.89
CA THR A 165 29.89 17.58 1.04
C THR A 165 29.55 18.90 0.33
N SER A 166 28.40 19.50 0.63
CA SER A 166 27.93 20.74 0.00
C SER A 166 27.03 21.52 0.96
N ASP A 167 26.89 22.81 0.71
CA ASP A 167 26.08 23.71 1.53
C ASP A 167 24.63 23.22 1.67
N VAL A 168 24.05 23.42 2.86
CA VAL A 168 22.72 22.97 3.22
C VAL A 168 21.87 24.19 3.59
N PRO A 169 20.74 24.46 2.90
CA PRO A 169 19.91 25.62 3.19
C PRO A 169 19.13 25.48 4.49
N ASP A 170 18.65 26.62 5.02
CA ASP A 170 17.82 26.68 6.21
C ASP A 170 16.62 25.72 6.15
N TYR A 171 16.26 25.14 7.30
CA TYR A 171 15.15 24.19 7.47
C TYR A 171 15.27 22.86 6.70
N ALA A 172 16.39 22.57 6.03
CA ALA A 172 16.53 21.31 5.31
C ALA A 172 16.69 20.11 6.25
N LEU A 173 16.08 18.99 5.88
CA LEU A 173 16.46 17.65 6.33
C LEU A 173 17.31 17.02 5.23
N VAL A 174 18.56 16.68 5.52
CA VAL A 174 19.47 16.03 4.57
C VAL A 174 19.86 14.62 5.04
N GLY A 175 20.14 13.72 4.12
CA GLY A 175 20.65 12.38 4.42
C GLY A 175 21.29 11.68 3.22
N GLY A 176 22.00 10.59 3.47
CA GLY A 176 22.73 9.80 2.46
C GLY A 176 24.23 10.12 2.35
N ASN A 177 24.92 9.40 1.48
CA ASN A 177 26.34 9.58 1.16
C ASN A 177 26.52 9.56 -0.38
N PRO A 178 26.77 10.71 -1.03
CA PRO A 178 26.75 12.06 -0.46
C PRO A 178 25.34 12.50 -0.05
N ALA A 179 25.25 13.40 0.93
CA ALA A 179 23.97 13.86 1.46
C ALA A 179 23.16 14.63 0.41
N ARG A 180 21.84 14.43 0.43
CA ARG A 180 20.87 15.14 -0.41
C ARG A 180 19.73 15.65 0.47
N ILE A 181 19.09 16.74 0.03
CA ILE A 181 17.88 17.25 0.68
C ILE A 181 16.78 16.20 0.52
N ILE A 182 16.27 15.70 1.65
CA ILE A 182 15.14 14.77 1.73
C ILE A 182 13.83 15.56 1.69
N ARG A 183 13.74 16.63 2.49
CA ARG A 183 12.60 17.55 2.52
C ARG A 183 12.93 18.83 3.28
N ASP A 184 12.05 19.82 3.15
CA ASP A 184 11.98 20.96 4.04
C ASP A 184 11.23 20.59 5.34
N ARG A 185 11.81 20.89 6.51
CA ARG A 185 11.22 20.59 7.82
C ARG A 185 9.86 21.26 8.05
N ARG A 186 9.60 22.39 7.39
CA ARG A 186 8.34 23.15 7.50
C ARG A 186 7.19 22.47 6.76
N THR A 187 7.49 21.56 5.84
CA THR A 187 6.47 20.73 5.20
C THR A 187 6.02 19.63 6.16
N LYS A 188 4.71 19.47 6.33
CA LYS A 188 4.17 18.31 7.06
C LYS A 188 4.56 17.04 6.30
N PRO A 189 4.97 15.96 7.00
CA PRO A 189 5.14 14.67 6.34
C PRO A 189 3.84 14.31 5.62
N ALA A 190 3.93 13.86 4.38
CA ALA A 190 2.78 13.29 3.70
C ALA A 190 2.27 12.10 4.54
N LYS A 191 0.96 12.04 4.78
CA LYS A 191 0.32 10.89 5.43
C LYS A 191 0.59 9.65 4.56
N LYS A 192 0.89 8.50 5.17
CA LYS A 192 1.14 7.26 4.41
C LYS A 192 -0.09 6.95 3.56
N ALA A 193 0.14 6.35 2.38
CA ALA A 193 -0.94 6.00 1.46
C ALA A 193 -1.99 5.08 2.11
N SER A 194 -1.54 4.14 2.97
CA SER A 194 -2.39 3.29 3.82
C SER A 194 -3.34 4.10 4.70
N ASP A 195 -2.81 5.06 5.44
CA ASP A 195 -3.58 5.80 6.44
C ASP A 195 -4.56 6.78 5.75
N ALA A 196 -4.16 7.36 4.61
CA ALA A 196 -5.04 8.21 3.81
C ALA A 196 -6.18 7.41 3.15
N LEU A 197 -5.88 6.18 2.70
CA LEU A 197 -6.89 5.26 2.18
C LEU A 197 -7.85 4.83 3.29
N GLN A 198 -7.34 4.44 4.46
CA GLN A 198 -8.16 4.06 5.62
C GLN A 198 -9.18 5.16 5.98
N ASP A 199 -8.74 6.42 6.06
CA ASP A 199 -9.64 7.55 6.31
C ASP A 199 -10.78 7.65 5.28
N SER A 200 -10.48 7.43 3.99
CA SER A 200 -11.47 7.45 2.91
C SER A 200 -12.46 6.28 3.02
N LEU A 201 -11.96 5.08 3.34
CA LEU A 201 -12.81 3.90 3.53
C LEU A 201 -13.74 4.05 4.73
N LEU A 202 -13.26 4.63 5.84
CA LEU A 202 -14.10 4.90 7.02
C LEU A 202 -15.19 5.94 6.71
N ARG A 203 -14.88 7.01 5.97
CA ARG A 203 -15.91 7.97 5.52
C ARG A 203 -16.93 7.33 4.59
N LEU A 204 -16.51 6.45 3.68
CA LEU A 204 -17.41 5.69 2.83
C LEU A 204 -18.29 4.74 3.66
N SER A 205 -17.71 4.07 4.66
CA SER A 205 -18.42 3.20 5.61
C SER A 205 -19.58 3.93 6.27
N ASP A 206 -19.35 5.12 6.83
CA ASP A 206 -20.41 5.91 7.47
C ASP A 206 -21.56 6.26 6.49
N LEU A 207 -21.22 6.66 5.26
CA LEU A 207 -22.20 6.97 4.22
C LEU A 207 -23.00 5.75 3.78
N ALA A 208 -22.31 4.62 3.57
CA ALA A 208 -22.92 3.40 3.08
C ALA A 208 -23.85 2.80 4.16
N ALA A 209 -23.44 2.85 5.43
CA ALA A 209 -24.26 2.43 6.57
C ALA A 209 -25.59 3.19 6.67
N SER A 210 -25.61 4.50 6.37
CA SER A 210 -26.83 5.30 6.44
C SER A 210 -27.76 5.10 5.24
N ASP A 211 -27.20 4.83 4.07
CA ASP A 211 -27.92 4.98 2.81
C ASP A 211 -28.37 3.65 2.18
N TRP A 212 -27.78 2.51 2.54
CA TRP A 212 -27.95 1.26 1.77
C TRP A 212 -29.42 0.80 1.66
N THR A 213 -30.22 0.93 2.72
CA THR A 213 -31.66 0.56 2.70
C THR A 213 -32.45 1.45 1.74
N THR A 214 -32.19 2.76 1.75
CA THR A 214 -32.80 3.74 0.84
C THR A 214 -32.42 3.47 -0.61
N ILE A 215 -31.16 3.07 -0.86
CA ILE A 215 -30.67 2.71 -2.19
C ILE A 215 -31.43 1.50 -2.73
N LEU A 216 -31.64 0.46 -1.92
CA LEU A 216 -32.44 -0.71 -2.33
C LEU A 216 -33.89 -0.32 -2.62
N ALA A 217 -34.54 0.41 -1.70
CA ALA A 217 -35.93 0.84 -1.85
C ALA A 217 -36.15 1.64 -3.15
N ARG A 218 -35.17 2.44 -3.57
CA ARG A 218 -35.23 3.24 -4.79
C ARG A 218 -35.21 2.43 -6.09
N HIS A 219 -34.61 1.24 -6.06
CA HIS A 219 -34.49 0.35 -7.21
C HIS A 219 -35.58 -0.73 -7.24
N ARG A 220 -36.54 -0.66 -6.33
CA ARG A 220 -37.66 -1.61 -6.28
C ARG A 220 -38.52 -1.47 -7.54
N SER A 221 -38.93 -2.58 -8.12
CA SER A 221 -39.79 -2.56 -9.30
C SER A 221 -41.26 -2.40 -8.92
N ASP A 222 -41.97 -1.50 -9.60
CA ASP A 222 -43.43 -1.39 -9.52
C ASP A 222 -44.14 -2.46 -10.38
N ALA A 223 -43.44 -3.04 -11.36
CA ALA A 223 -44.01 -3.96 -12.35
C ALA A 223 -43.85 -5.44 -12.00
N ARG A 224 -42.88 -5.79 -11.14
CA ARG A 224 -42.64 -7.17 -10.69
C ARG A 224 -42.13 -7.19 -9.25
N ALA A 225 -42.25 -8.32 -8.56
CA ALA A 225 -41.49 -8.53 -7.33
C ALA A 225 -39.97 -8.55 -7.65
N GLY A 226 -39.23 -7.69 -6.96
CA GLY A 226 -37.77 -7.57 -7.07
C GLY A 226 -37.29 -6.16 -7.42
N TYR A 227 -36.10 -6.08 -8.00
CA TYR A 227 -35.38 -4.84 -8.27
C TYR A 227 -35.13 -4.63 -9.77
N VAL A 228 -34.90 -3.38 -10.14
CA VAL A 228 -34.60 -2.94 -11.51
C VAL A 228 -33.59 -1.80 -11.50
N TYR A 229 -32.68 -1.79 -12.46
CA TYR A 229 -31.88 -0.63 -12.83
C TYR A 229 -31.58 -0.69 -14.33
N SER A 230 -31.23 0.45 -14.92
CA SER A 230 -30.78 0.50 -16.31
C SER A 230 -29.28 0.22 -16.37
N ASP A 231 -28.89 -0.87 -17.04
CA ASP A 231 -27.56 -1.15 -17.53
C ASP A 231 -27.54 -0.95 -19.07
N PRO A 232 -26.99 0.17 -19.58
CA PRO A 232 -26.92 0.41 -21.02
C PRO A 232 -26.12 -0.65 -21.80
N ARG A 233 -25.38 -1.53 -21.10
CA ARG A 233 -24.60 -2.63 -21.68
C ARG A 233 -25.37 -3.95 -21.73
N ASN A 234 -26.37 -4.15 -20.86
CA ASN A 234 -27.05 -5.45 -20.68
C ASN A 234 -28.58 -5.36 -20.49
N ASP A 235 -29.20 -4.19 -20.69
CA ASP A 235 -30.62 -3.92 -20.39
C ASP A 235 -31.63 -4.88 -21.04
N ALA A 236 -31.23 -5.64 -22.07
CA ALA A 236 -32.07 -6.63 -22.74
C ALA A 236 -31.67 -8.10 -22.46
N VAL A 237 -30.64 -8.36 -21.64
CA VAL A 237 -29.93 -9.65 -21.62
C VAL A 237 -30.01 -10.39 -20.27
N ASN A 238 -30.15 -9.68 -19.14
CA ASN A 238 -30.11 -10.32 -17.82
C ASN A 238 -31.02 -9.63 -16.78
N PRO A 239 -32.30 -10.03 -16.68
CA PRO A 239 -33.24 -9.39 -15.76
C PRO A 239 -33.09 -9.84 -14.30
N ILE A 240 -32.24 -10.83 -13.99
CA ILE A 240 -32.04 -11.31 -12.61
C ILE A 240 -30.90 -10.59 -11.88
N ARG A 241 -29.96 -10.01 -12.64
CA ARG A 241 -28.82 -9.25 -12.13
C ARG A 241 -29.20 -8.23 -11.04
N PRO A 242 -30.23 -7.37 -11.21
CA PRO A 242 -30.63 -6.43 -10.15
C PRO A 242 -31.00 -7.09 -8.81
N ASP A 243 -31.65 -8.26 -8.88
CA ASP A 243 -32.03 -9.00 -7.67
C ASP A 243 -30.79 -9.59 -6.98
N CYS A 244 -29.84 -10.11 -7.76
CA CYS A 244 -28.57 -10.61 -7.24
C CYS A 244 -27.73 -9.49 -6.59
N ASP A 245 -27.63 -8.32 -7.22
CA ASP A 245 -26.86 -7.19 -6.71
C ASP A 245 -27.50 -6.65 -5.41
N ALA A 246 -28.84 -6.55 -5.34
CA ALA A 246 -29.56 -6.12 -4.14
C ALA A 246 -29.35 -7.05 -2.93
N VAL A 247 -29.45 -8.37 -3.16
CA VAL A 247 -29.23 -9.38 -2.12
C VAL A 247 -27.78 -9.36 -1.62
N GLN A 248 -26.82 -9.16 -2.53
CA GLN A 248 -25.42 -9.04 -2.14
C GLN A 248 -25.15 -7.76 -1.34
N ILE A 249 -25.67 -6.60 -1.77
CA ILE A 249 -25.56 -5.35 -1.00
C ILE A 249 -26.13 -5.54 0.41
N ALA A 250 -27.33 -6.10 0.57
CA ALA A 250 -27.90 -6.34 1.88
C ALA A 250 -27.02 -7.29 2.74
N ALA A 251 -26.47 -8.33 2.13
CA ALA A 251 -25.58 -9.28 2.82
C ALA A 251 -24.25 -8.65 3.25
N MET A 252 -23.75 -7.62 2.55
CA MET A 252 -22.57 -6.86 2.98
C MET A 252 -22.80 -6.19 4.34
N PHE A 253 -24.04 -5.85 4.70
CA PHE A 253 -24.42 -5.23 5.97
C PHE A 253 -25.03 -6.22 6.98
N ASP A 254 -24.82 -7.54 6.79
CA ASP A 254 -25.43 -8.58 7.62
C ASP A 254 -26.96 -8.51 7.69
N ALA A 255 -27.58 -8.00 6.62
CA ALA A 255 -28.99 -7.78 6.51
C ALA A 255 -29.61 -8.61 5.37
N GLN A 256 -30.93 -8.47 5.22
CA GLN A 256 -31.69 -9.10 4.14
C GLN A 256 -32.27 -8.02 3.23
N ALA A 257 -32.30 -8.30 1.93
CA ALA A 257 -33.01 -7.47 0.96
C ALA A 257 -34.49 -7.36 1.36
N ASP A 258 -35.02 -6.14 1.29
CA ASP A 258 -36.35 -5.81 1.77
C ASP A 258 -37.46 -6.38 0.88
N GLY A 259 -38.69 -6.40 1.41
CA GLY A 259 -39.87 -6.69 0.60
C GLY A 259 -40.25 -8.15 0.38
N GLN A 260 -39.38 -9.09 0.73
CA GLN A 260 -39.65 -10.53 0.66
C GLN A 260 -38.98 -11.25 1.83
N LEU A 261 -39.52 -12.40 2.23
CA LEU A 261 -38.90 -13.30 3.20
C LEU A 261 -37.66 -13.98 2.58
N ARG A 262 -36.72 -14.42 3.41
CA ARG A 262 -35.51 -15.14 2.96
C ARG A 262 -35.85 -16.34 2.08
N SER A 263 -36.88 -17.10 2.49
CA SER A 263 -37.37 -18.27 1.75
C SER A 263 -37.93 -17.92 0.37
N GLU A 264 -38.54 -16.75 0.21
CA GLU A 264 -39.09 -16.29 -1.06
C GLU A 264 -37.98 -15.89 -2.03
N TRP A 265 -36.92 -15.22 -1.53
CA TRP A 265 -35.72 -14.95 -2.33
C TRP A 265 -35.04 -16.24 -2.77
N ILE A 266 -34.92 -17.22 -1.87
CA ILE A 266 -34.37 -18.53 -2.21
C ILE A 266 -35.21 -19.20 -3.31
N GLU A 267 -36.54 -19.18 -3.20
CA GLU A 267 -37.43 -19.73 -4.24
C GLU A 267 -37.30 -18.98 -5.57
N HIS A 268 -37.22 -17.64 -5.53
CA HIS A 268 -37.05 -16.80 -6.71
C HIS A 268 -35.80 -17.22 -7.50
N PHE A 269 -34.66 -17.35 -6.86
CA PHE A 269 -33.43 -17.77 -7.54
C PHE A 269 -33.46 -19.25 -7.93
N ALA A 270 -33.91 -20.13 -7.04
CA ALA A 270 -33.80 -21.56 -7.24
C ALA A 270 -34.83 -22.13 -8.24
N SER A 271 -35.99 -21.49 -8.40
CA SER A 271 -37.01 -21.88 -9.41
C SER A 271 -36.59 -21.64 -10.86
N ARG A 272 -35.51 -20.87 -11.07
CA ARG A 272 -34.92 -20.60 -12.39
C ARG A 272 -33.86 -21.62 -12.79
N GLN A 273 -33.52 -22.56 -11.92
CA GLN A 273 -32.57 -23.60 -12.26
C GLN A 273 -33.27 -24.73 -13.01
N ASP A 274 -32.87 -24.98 -14.25
CA ASP A 274 -33.37 -26.12 -15.01
C ASP A 274 -32.80 -27.43 -14.45
N ALA A 275 -33.69 -28.37 -14.11
CA ALA A 275 -33.29 -29.65 -13.51
C ALA A 275 -32.49 -30.57 -14.45
N ALA A 276 -32.61 -30.41 -15.78
CA ALA A 276 -31.93 -31.29 -16.74
C ALA A 276 -30.48 -30.85 -16.98
N THR A 277 -30.24 -29.56 -17.13
CA THR A 277 -28.91 -28.98 -17.39
C THR A 277 -28.20 -28.51 -16.13
N GLY A 278 -28.96 -28.16 -15.09
CA GLY A 278 -28.50 -27.50 -13.86
C GLY A 278 -28.12 -26.04 -14.03
N LEU A 279 -28.40 -25.45 -15.20
CA LEU A 279 -28.14 -24.03 -15.48
C LEU A 279 -29.35 -23.17 -15.15
N PHE A 280 -29.12 -21.86 -15.07
CA PHE A 280 -30.15 -20.88 -14.75
C PHE A 280 -30.73 -20.24 -16.02
N SER A 281 -32.06 -20.07 -16.03
CA SER A 281 -32.80 -19.38 -17.09
C SER A 281 -33.31 -18.03 -16.62
N ILE A 282 -33.55 -17.14 -17.59
CA ILE A 282 -34.17 -15.83 -17.38
C ILE A 282 -35.57 -16.00 -16.74
N GLU A 283 -36.40 -16.87 -17.33
CA GLU A 283 -37.75 -17.14 -16.87
C GLU A 283 -37.78 -18.32 -15.89
N PRO A 284 -38.52 -18.23 -14.76
CA PRO A 284 -38.72 -19.36 -13.85
C PRO A 284 -39.29 -20.59 -14.56
N GLY A 285 -38.70 -21.76 -14.31
CA GLY A 285 -39.15 -23.03 -14.88
C GLY A 285 -38.90 -23.24 -16.37
N ALA A 286 -38.27 -22.29 -17.07
CA ALA A 286 -37.96 -22.45 -18.50
C ALA A 286 -36.96 -23.59 -18.73
N LYS A 287 -37.19 -24.36 -19.80
CA LYS A 287 -36.32 -25.47 -20.20
C LYS A 287 -35.19 -24.98 -21.09
N ILE A 288 -33.96 -25.38 -20.78
CA ILE A 288 -32.78 -25.11 -21.58
C ILE A 288 -32.57 -26.30 -22.51
N SER A 289 -33.06 -26.17 -23.75
CA SER A 289 -33.20 -27.30 -24.69
C SER A 289 -31.97 -27.62 -25.53
N ASN A 290 -30.91 -26.80 -25.49
CA ASN A 290 -29.72 -27.03 -26.31
C ASN A 290 -28.42 -26.73 -25.54
N LEU A 291 -27.76 -27.78 -25.05
CA LEU A 291 -26.44 -27.68 -24.44
C LEU A 291 -25.38 -27.20 -25.46
N ASN A 292 -25.59 -27.39 -26.78
CA ASN A 292 -24.66 -26.94 -27.82
C ASN A 292 -24.75 -25.43 -28.11
N THR A 293 -25.77 -24.74 -27.60
CA THR A 293 -25.83 -23.26 -27.58
C THR A 293 -25.23 -22.66 -26.30
N LEU A 294 -24.73 -23.50 -25.39
CA LEU A 294 -23.86 -23.06 -24.30
C LEU A 294 -22.48 -22.82 -24.87
N THR A 295 -22.41 -21.80 -25.72
CA THR A 295 -21.15 -21.19 -26.01
C THR A 295 -20.69 -20.58 -24.68
N PRO A 296 -19.41 -20.70 -24.31
CA PRO A 296 -19.03 -20.32 -22.96
C PRO A 296 -19.05 -18.77 -22.73
N ASP A 297 -19.42 -18.02 -23.77
CA ASP A 297 -19.78 -16.60 -23.82
C ASP A 297 -21.30 -16.30 -23.80
N GLY A 298 -22.13 -17.31 -23.57
CA GLY A 298 -23.60 -17.17 -23.53
C GLY A 298 -24.14 -16.60 -22.20
N VAL A 299 -25.40 -16.13 -22.25
CA VAL A 299 -26.15 -15.50 -21.13
C VAL A 299 -26.11 -16.32 -19.83
N HIS A 300 -26.18 -17.65 -19.95
CA HIS A 300 -26.24 -18.58 -18.81
C HIS A 300 -24.95 -18.64 -17.96
N GLY A 301 -23.79 -18.31 -18.54
CA GLY A 301 -22.50 -18.39 -17.84
C GLY A 301 -22.32 -17.33 -16.76
N TYR A 302 -22.95 -16.17 -16.92
CA TYR A 302 -22.96 -15.15 -15.87
C TYR A 302 -24.05 -15.43 -14.82
N ASP A 303 -25.19 -16.00 -15.24
CA ASP A 303 -26.29 -16.32 -14.32
C ASP A 303 -25.90 -17.36 -13.28
N ILE A 304 -25.20 -18.43 -13.69
CA ILE A 304 -24.67 -19.42 -12.74
C ILE A 304 -23.77 -18.78 -11.68
N LEU A 305 -23.01 -17.76 -12.05
CA LEU A 305 -22.16 -17.03 -11.12
C LEU A 305 -23.00 -16.17 -10.16
N CYS A 306 -23.74 -15.19 -10.67
CA CYS A 306 -24.41 -14.21 -9.82
C CYS A 306 -25.53 -14.83 -8.98
N VAL A 307 -26.26 -15.82 -9.51
CA VAL A 307 -27.33 -16.52 -8.79
C VAL A 307 -26.77 -17.43 -7.70
N THR A 308 -25.67 -18.14 -7.96
CA THR A 308 -25.01 -18.97 -6.93
C THR A 308 -24.58 -18.12 -5.75
N TYR A 309 -23.89 -17.00 -6.01
CA TYR A 309 -23.44 -16.12 -4.93
C TYR A 309 -24.60 -15.45 -4.19
N ALA A 310 -25.68 -15.07 -4.87
CA ALA A 310 -26.89 -14.56 -4.21
C ALA A 310 -27.53 -15.62 -3.30
N LEU A 311 -27.62 -16.88 -3.76
CA LEU A 311 -28.11 -18.00 -2.94
C LEU A 311 -27.23 -18.23 -1.70
N GLU A 312 -25.90 -18.16 -1.85
CA GLU A 312 -24.98 -18.29 -0.72
C GLU A 312 -25.09 -17.14 0.28
N CYS A 313 -25.27 -15.90 -0.19
CA CYS A 313 -25.55 -14.73 0.67
C CYS A 313 -26.85 -14.92 1.48
N LEU A 314 -27.79 -15.70 0.98
CA LEU A 314 -29.03 -16.07 1.68
C LEU A 314 -28.86 -17.32 2.58
N GLY A 315 -27.67 -17.91 2.66
CA GLY A 315 -27.42 -19.15 3.39
C GLY A 315 -28.00 -20.40 2.71
N SER A 316 -28.16 -20.36 1.39
CA SER A 316 -28.74 -21.42 0.56
C SER A 316 -27.74 -21.91 -0.49
N LYS A 317 -28.21 -22.76 -1.40
CA LYS A 317 -27.44 -23.36 -2.49
C LYS A 317 -28.31 -23.62 -3.73
N PRO A 318 -27.70 -23.81 -4.92
CA PRO A 318 -28.41 -24.33 -6.08
C PRO A 318 -29.14 -25.65 -5.77
N ARG A 319 -30.28 -25.91 -6.43
CA ARG A 319 -31.11 -27.11 -6.27
C ARG A 319 -30.56 -28.33 -6.97
N HIS A 320 -29.99 -28.12 -8.14
CA HIS A 320 -29.59 -29.17 -9.05
C HIS A 320 -28.09 -29.11 -9.32
N ARG A 321 -27.52 -30.29 -9.54
CA ARG A 321 -26.17 -30.45 -10.06
C ARG A 321 -26.09 -29.83 -11.45
N VAL A 322 -25.01 -29.13 -11.75
CA VAL A 322 -24.73 -28.51 -13.04
C VAL A 322 -24.19 -29.57 -14.00
N VAL A 323 -25.09 -30.26 -14.70
CA VAL A 323 -24.77 -31.34 -15.64
C VAL A 323 -23.88 -30.86 -16.79
N TRP A 324 -24.09 -29.61 -17.23
CA TRP A 324 -23.23 -28.98 -18.24
C TRP A 324 -21.74 -28.98 -17.82
N ALA A 325 -21.46 -28.73 -16.54
CA ALA A 325 -20.08 -28.71 -16.02
C ALA A 325 -19.44 -30.10 -16.06
N ASP A 326 -20.19 -31.15 -15.75
CA ASP A 326 -19.66 -32.52 -15.83
C ASP A 326 -19.31 -32.91 -17.27
N GLN A 327 -20.14 -32.50 -18.23
CA GLN A 327 -19.93 -32.77 -19.65
C GLN A 327 -18.70 -32.03 -20.20
N ILE A 328 -18.59 -30.73 -19.94
CA ILE A 328 -17.46 -29.93 -20.43
C ILE A 328 -16.14 -30.36 -19.78
N MET A 329 -16.18 -30.86 -18.54
CA MET A 329 -14.99 -31.35 -17.82
C MET A 329 -14.37 -32.61 -18.44
N LEU A 330 -15.13 -33.41 -19.20
CA LEU A 330 -14.59 -34.58 -19.91
C LEU A 330 -13.62 -34.19 -21.02
N GLU A 331 -13.85 -33.05 -21.67
CA GLU A 331 -13.11 -32.54 -22.82
C GLU A 331 -12.40 -31.19 -22.53
N ILE A 332 -12.21 -30.87 -21.24
CA ILE A 332 -11.79 -29.53 -20.80
C ILE A 332 -10.49 -29.05 -21.44
N GLU A 333 -9.49 -29.91 -21.59
CA GLU A 333 -8.20 -29.55 -22.20
C GLU A 333 -8.36 -29.14 -23.67
N ALA A 334 -9.14 -29.90 -24.44
CA ALA A 334 -9.42 -29.59 -25.84
C ALA A 334 -10.24 -28.30 -25.97
N HIS A 335 -11.20 -28.11 -25.06
CA HIS A 335 -12.03 -26.91 -25.00
C HIS A 335 -11.19 -25.66 -24.71
N LEU A 336 -10.33 -25.70 -23.69
CA LEU A 336 -9.46 -24.58 -23.32
C LEU A 336 -8.42 -24.29 -24.41
N ALA A 337 -7.86 -25.32 -25.04
CA ALA A 337 -6.91 -25.15 -26.15
C ALA A 337 -7.53 -24.49 -27.39
N ALA A 338 -8.85 -24.65 -27.60
CA ALA A 338 -9.56 -24.05 -28.72
C ALA A 338 -9.96 -22.59 -28.50
N LEU A 339 -9.77 -22.04 -27.29
CA LEU A 339 -10.17 -20.67 -27.00
C LEU A 339 -9.21 -19.64 -27.65
N PRO A 340 -9.73 -18.49 -28.11
CA PRO A 340 -8.94 -17.42 -28.72
C PRO A 340 -8.15 -16.60 -27.68
N TRP A 341 -7.19 -17.23 -26.99
CA TRP A 341 -6.40 -16.59 -25.94
C TRP A 341 -5.56 -15.41 -26.41
N GLU A 342 -5.13 -15.40 -27.67
CA GLU A 342 -4.22 -14.40 -28.22
C GLU A 342 -4.85 -13.01 -28.36
N ASP A 343 -6.14 -12.93 -28.68
CA ASP A 343 -6.83 -11.66 -29.01
C ASP A 343 -8.13 -11.43 -28.22
N ARG A 344 -8.65 -12.45 -27.52
CA ARG A 344 -9.93 -12.39 -26.80
C ARG A 344 -9.80 -12.81 -25.33
N GLY A 345 -8.74 -12.39 -24.66
CA GLY A 345 -8.44 -12.76 -23.27
C GLY A 345 -9.59 -12.52 -22.28
N TRP A 346 -10.33 -11.40 -22.41
CA TRP A 346 -11.49 -11.13 -21.55
C TRP A 346 -12.58 -12.18 -21.71
N LYS A 347 -12.84 -12.59 -22.96
CA LYS A 347 -13.80 -13.64 -23.30
C LYS A 347 -13.33 -14.94 -22.66
N CYS A 348 -12.10 -15.38 -22.95
CA CYS A 348 -11.54 -16.63 -22.42
C CYS A 348 -11.59 -16.68 -20.88
N GLY A 349 -11.28 -15.58 -20.20
CA GLY A 349 -11.42 -15.50 -18.74
C GLY A 349 -12.85 -15.69 -18.25
N GLY A 350 -13.84 -15.09 -18.90
CA GLY A 350 -15.26 -15.28 -18.57
C GLY A 350 -15.77 -16.71 -18.81
N ILE A 351 -15.23 -17.39 -19.82
CA ILE A 351 -15.50 -18.80 -20.09
C ILE A 351 -15.02 -19.68 -18.92
N VAL A 352 -13.77 -19.49 -18.52
CA VAL A 352 -13.16 -20.26 -17.42
C VAL A 352 -13.84 -19.96 -16.09
N ASP A 353 -14.24 -18.71 -15.86
CA ASP A 353 -15.01 -18.29 -14.69
C ASP A 353 -16.34 -19.06 -14.58
N ALA A 354 -17.12 -19.13 -15.67
CA ALA A 354 -18.37 -19.89 -15.70
C ALA A 354 -18.17 -21.39 -15.46
N ILE A 355 -17.17 -22.00 -16.12
CA ILE A 355 -16.82 -23.42 -15.94
C ILE A 355 -16.36 -23.68 -14.50
N GLY A 356 -15.48 -22.83 -13.98
CA GLY A 356 -14.92 -22.92 -12.63
C GLY A 356 -16.00 -22.82 -11.57
N THR A 357 -16.89 -21.84 -11.66
CA THR A 357 -18.02 -21.70 -10.73
C THR A 357 -19.00 -22.86 -10.82
N ALA A 358 -19.28 -23.36 -12.03
CA ALA A 358 -20.15 -24.53 -12.18
C ALA A 358 -19.55 -25.80 -11.55
N ALA A 359 -18.24 -25.98 -11.72
CA ALA A 359 -17.49 -27.05 -11.07
C ALA A 359 -17.45 -26.88 -9.55
N TYR A 360 -17.32 -25.64 -9.05
CA TYR A 360 -17.39 -25.31 -7.63
C TYR A 360 -18.75 -25.72 -7.05
N VAL A 361 -19.85 -25.36 -7.71
CA VAL A 361 -21.21 -25.73 -7.29
C VAL A 361 -21.34 -27.25 -7.16
N ASN A 362 -20.93 -27.99 -8.19
CA ASN A 362 -20.98 -29.45 -8.20
C ASN A 362 -20.15 -30.05 -7.06
N ASN A 363 -18.91 -29.58 -6.92
CA ASN A 363 -17.98 -30.07 -5.91
C ASN A 363 -18.49 -29.79 -4.49
N ARG A 364 -18.90 -28.56 -4.21
CA ARG A 364 -19.29 -28.11 -2.87
C ARG A 364 -20.61 -28.71 -2.40
N TYR A 365 -21.59 -28.85 -3.29
CA TYR A 365 -22.97 -29.14 -2.88
C TYR A 365 -23.51 -30.51 -3.28
N PHE A 366 -22.89 -31.17 -4.27
CA PHE A 366 -23.41 -32.40 -4.86
C PHE A 366 -22.39 -33.55 -4.91
N GLY A 367 -21.13 -33.31 -4.53
CA GLY A 367 -20.06 -34.31 -4.48
C GLY A 367 -19.56 -34.77 -5.86
N GLY A 368 -18.44 -35.51 -5.90
CA GLY A 368 -17.85 -36.05 -7.13
C GLY A 368 -16.94 -35.08 -7.88
N GLN A 369 -15.69 -35.51 -8.13
CA GLN A 369 -14.68 -34.75 -8.88
C GLN A 369 -14.07 -35.54 -10.04
N PRO A 370 -14.80 -35.78 -11.13
CA PRO A 370 -14.13 -36.06 -12.38
C PRO A 370 -13.47 -34.75 -12.86
N HIS A 371 -12.13 -34.68 -12.82
CA HIS A 371 -11.30 -33.80 -13.67
C HIS A 371 -10.98 -32.35 -13.23
N LEU A 372 -11.20 -31.92 -11.97
CA LEU A 372 -10.67 -30.61 -11.52
C LEU A 372 -9.15 -30.48 -11.67
N SER A 373 -8.41 -31.57 -11.47
CA SER A 373 -6.97 -31.62 -11.71
C SER A 373 -6.59 -31.38 -13.17
N ARG A 374 -7.46 -31.71 -14.13
CA ARG A 374 -7.23 -31.43 -15.56
C ARG A 374 -7.40 -29.95 -15.85
N LEU A 375 -8.42 -29.30 -15.28
CA LEU A 375 -8.61 -27.85 -15.39
C LEU A 375 -7.39 -27.10 -14.83
N PHE A 376 -7.04 -27.33 -13.56
CA PHE A 376 -5.93 -26.63 -12.92
C PHE A 376 -4.57 -27.02 -13.51
N GLY A 377 -4.39 -28.28 -13.93
CA GLY A 377 -3.19 -28.74 -14.61
C GLY A 377 -2.98 -28.03 -15.95
N TRP A 378 -4.03 -27.92 -16.77
CA TRP A 378 -3.98 -27.16 -18.02
C TRP A 378 -3.72 -25.68 -17.77
N LEU A 379 -4.43 -25.06 -16.82
CA LEU A 379 -4.26 -23.65 -16.49
C LEU A 379 -2.84 -23.34 -16.01
N ALA A 380 -2.25 -24.19 -15.16
CA ALA A 380 -0.88 -24.02 -14.71
C ALA A 380 0.14 -24.11 -15.86
N LEU A 381 -0.07 -25.03 -16.82
CA LEU A 381 0.81 -25.19 -17.98
C LEU A 381 0.64 -24.09 -19.03
N ALA A 382 -0.56 -23.55 -19.19
CA ALA A 382 -0.86 -22.49 -20.14
C ALA A 382 -0.51 -21.08 -19.62
N CYS A 383 -0.29 -20.93 -18.31
CA CYS A 383 0.07 -19.67 -17.69
C CYS A 383 1.46 -19.20 -18.14
N ARG A 384 1.58 -17.96 -18.61
CA ARG A 384 2.85 -17.42 -19.11
C ARG A 384 3.74 -17.00 -17.93
N ALA A 385 4.90 -17.64 -17.79
CA ALA A 385 5.80 -17.38 -16.66
C ALA A 385 6.26 -15.91 -16.55
N GLN A 386 6.36 -15.19 -17.67
CA GLN A 386 6.85 -13.80 -17.69
C GLN A 386 5.87 -12.81 -17.06
N THR A 387 4.56 -13.05 -17.19
CA THR A 387 3.51 -12.10 -16.73
C THR A 387 2.58 -12.71 -15.69
N GLY A 388 2.57 -14.04 -15.54
CA GLY A 388 1.59 -14.77 -14.77
C GLY A 388 0.16 -14.73 -15.34
N LEU A 389 -0.01 -14.26 -16.59
CA LEU A 389 -1.30 -14.16 -17.27
C LEU A 389 -1.46 -15.28 -18.32
N TRP A 390 -2.70 -15.54 -18.76
CA TRP A 390 -3.01 -16.54 -19.79
C TRP A 390 -3.05 -15.97 -21.22
N SER A 391 -3.33 -14.67 -21.35
CA SER A 391 -3.34 -13.97 -22.63
C SER A 391 -2.08 -13.11 -22.79
N PRO A 392 -1.57 -12.95 -24.02
CA PRO A 392 -0.42 -12.10 -24.29
C PRO A 392 -0.71 -10.62 -24.04
N GLU A 393 0.36 -9.86 -23.87
CA GLU A 393 0.33 -8.42 -24.11
C GLU A 393 0.24 -8.19 -25.63
N THR A 394 -0.79 -7.50 -26.12
CA THR A 394 -0.83 -7.07 -27.52
C THR A 394 -0.25 -5.65 -27.63
N ASP A 395 0.34 -5.29 -28.78
CA ASP A 395 1.21 -4.10 -29.01
C ASP A 395 0.64 -2.71 -28.64
N SER A 396 -0.55 -2.61 -28.04
CA SER A 396 -1.01 -1.36 -27.41
C SER A 396 -1.88 -1.52 -26.16
N ASP A 397 -2.28 -2.72 -25.73
CA ASP A 397 -3.20 -2.87 -24.61
C ASP A 397 -3.07 -4.19 -23.82
N MET A 398 -3.10 -4.04 -22.49
CA MET A 398 -3.09 -5.12 -21.50
C MET A 398 -4.48 -5.42 -20.93
N LEU A 399 -5.47 -4.59 -21.26
CA LEU A 399 -6.84 -4.66 -20.75
C LEU A 399 -7.45 -6.06 -20.90
N GLN A 400 -7.36 -6.66 -22.09
CA GLN A 400 -7.89 -8.01 -22.34
C GLN A 400 -7.24 -9.07 -21.46
N ALA A 401 -5.91 -9.02 -21.28
CA ALA A 401 -5.18 -9.99 -20.50
C ALA A 401 -5.46 -9.85 -18.99
N VAL A 402 -5.47 -8.61 -18.48
CA VAL A 402 -5.72 -8.33 -17.05
C VAL A 402 -7.19 -8.58 -16.68
N ASN A 403 -8.15 -8.12 -17.49
CA ASN A 403 -9.57 -8.39 -17.21
C ASN A 403 -9.90 -9.89 -17.34
N GLY A 404 -9.27 -10.57 -18.32
CA GLY A 404 -9.36 -12.02 -18.47
C GLY A 404 -8.83 -12.76 -17.25
N PHE A 405 -7.67 -12.34 -16.74
CA PHE A 405 -7.08 -12.87 -15.52
C PHE A 405 -8.02 -12.72 -14.32
N TYR A 406 -8.59 -11.53 -14.10
CA TYR A 406 -9.52 -11.30 -13.00
C TYR A 406 -10.71 -12.26 -13.05
N ARG A 407 -11.39 -12.36 -14.21
CA ARG A 407 -12.54 -13.28 -14.37
C ARG A 407 -12.15 -14.72 -14.12
N LEU A 408 -11.09 -15.18 -14.78
CA LEU A 408 -10.59 -16.54 -14.66
C LEU A 408 -10.29 -16.89 -13.20
N THR A 409 -9.51 -16.05 -12.52
CA THR A 409 -9.04 -16.34 -11.17
C THR A 409 -10.14 -16.22 -10.13
N ARG A 410 -11.13 -15.35 -10.33
CA ARG A 410 -12.32 -15.27 -9.47
C ARG A 410 -13.07 -16.61 -9.40
N GLY A 411 -13.50 -17.17 -10.53
CA GLY A 411 -14.25 -18.43 -10.59
C GLY A 411 -13.41 -19.69 -10.38
N THR A 412 -12.08 -19.58 -10.26
CA THR A 412 -11.16 -20.71 -10.06
C THR A 412 -10.24 -20.51 -8.84
N TYR A 413 -9.11 -19.83 -9.01
CA TYR A 413 -8.08 -19.72 -7.98
C TYR A 413 -8.59 -19.15 -6.65
N ALA A 414 -9.33 -18.04 -6.69
CA ALA A 414 -9.98 -17.46 -5.52
C ALA A 414 -11.03 -18.41 -4.93
N GLN A 415 -11.97 -18.87 -5.74
CA GLN A 415 -13.10 -19.69 -5.30
C GLN A 415 -12.70 -21.08 -4.78
N PHE A 416 -11.55 -21.61 -5.17
CA PHE A 416 -11.01 -22.89 -4.69
C PHE A 416 -9.80 -22.74 -3.75
N ALA A 417 -9.46 -21.51 -3.35
CA ALA A 417 -8.27 -21.18 -2.57
C ALA A 417 -6.98 -21.82 -3.13
N GLN A 418 -6.84 -21.87 -4.47
CA GLN A 418 -5.65 -22.39 -5.14
C GLN A 418 -4.60 -21.30 -5.28
N PRO A 419 -3.31 -21.62 -5.07
CA PRO A 419 -2.24 -20.67 -5.28
C PRO A 419 -2.07 -20.34 -6.77
N LEU A 420 -1.78 -19.07 -7.08
CA LEU A 420 -1.39 -18.62 -8.41
C LEU A 420 -0.01 -19.18 -8.78
N PRO A 421 0.20 -19.66 -10.03
CA PRO A 421 1.49 -20.23 -10.46
C PRO A 421 2.68 -19.25 -10.40
N TYR A 422 2.46 -17.97 -10.70
CA TYR A 422 3.50 -16.94 -10.80
C TYR A 422 3.06 -15.61 -10.16
N SER A 423 2.78 -15.61 -8.84
CA SER A 423 2.20 -14.44 -8.14
C SER A 423 3.03 -13.16 -8.27
N GLU A 424 4.36 -13.23 -8.22
CA GLU A 424 5.23 -12.05 -8.37
C GLU A 424 5.17 -11.46 -9.78
N ALA A 425 5.14 -12.31 -10.81
CA ALA A 425 4.98 -11.87 -12.20
C ALA A 425 3.60 -11.21 -12.42
N VAL A 426 2.54 -11.73 -11.79
CA VAL A 426 1.22 -11.09 -11.78
C VAL A 426 1.28 -9.70 -11.17
N ILE A 427 1.94 -9.55 -10.01
CA ILE A 427 2.11 -8.25 -9.34
C ILE A 427 2.81 -7.27 -10.28
N ASP A 428 3.89 -7.68 -10.92
CA ASP A 428 4.64 -6.82 -11.83
C ASP A 428 3.83 -6.43 -13.07
N ALA A 429 3.14 -7.38 -13.69
CA ALA A 429 2.31 -7.14 -14.87
C ALA A 429 1.12 -6.21 -14.55
N VAL A 430 0.40 -6.45 -13.44
CA VAL A 430 -0.76 -5.64 -13.05
C VAL A 430 -0.34 -4.24 -12.60
N LEU A 431 0.78 -4.09 -11.87
CA LEU A 431 1.32 -2.76 -11.53
C LEU A 431 1.82 -2.00 -12.77
N ALA A 432 2.39 -2.69 -13.76
CA ALA A 432 2.77 -2.08 -15.04
C ALA A 432 1.52 -1.60 -15.80
N TYR A 433 0.45 -2.39 -15.83
CA TYR A 433 -0.84 -2.02 -16.40
C TYR A 433 -1.46 -0.81 -15.69
N ALA A 434 -1.49 -0.80 -14.35
CA ALA A 434 -2.07 0.27 -13.54
C ALA A 434 -1.43 1.65 -13.80
N ARG A 435 -0.16 1.69 -14.22
CA ARG A 435 0.54 2.94 -14.59
C ARG A 435 0.01 3.58 -15.87
N LYS A 436 -0.69 2.84 -16.75
CA LYS A 436 -1.27 3.36 -17.99
C LYS A 436 -2.53 4.19 -17.68
N ARG A 437 -2.36 5.52 -17.50
CA ARG A 437 -3.40 6.47 -17.04
C ARG A 437 -4.73 6.49 -17.80
N ARG A 438 -4.79 5.97 -19.03
CA ARG A 438 -5.99 6.03 -19.89
C ARG A 438 -7.21 5.38 -19.26
N TYR A 439 -7.07 4.23 -18.60
CA TYR A 439 -8.20 3.46 -18.05
C TYR A 439 -8.62 3.86 -16.63
N PHE A 440 -7.91 4.81 -16.02
CA PHE A 440 -8.07 5.18 -14.61
C PHE A 440 -8.39 6.67 -14.42
N SER A 441 -8.74 7.37 -15.51
CA SER A 441 -9.13 8.77 -15.48
C SER A 441 -10.30 9.03 -16.45
N GLY A 442 -11.07 10.08 -16.17
CA GLY A 442 -12.18 10.49 -17.04
C GLY A 442 -13.29 9.43 -17.13
N ALA A 443 -13.89 9.30 -18.32
CA ALA A 443 -15.01 8.41 -18.58
C ALA A 443 -14.65 6.90 -18.50
N ASP A 444 -13.38 6.56 -18.71
CA ASP A 444 -12.93 5.16 -18.79
C ASP A 444 -12.69 4.52 -17.40
N ARG A 445 -12.82 5.29 -16.31
CA ARG A 445 -12.66 4.80 -14.92
C ARG A 445 -13.91 4.06 -14.45
N THR A 446 -14.12 2.85 -14.93
CA THR A 446 -15.25 2.00 -14.51
C THR A 446 -14.94 1.19 -13.24
N ALA A 447 -15.98 0.77 -12.52
CA ALA A 447 -15.83 -0.17 -11.40
C ALA A 447 -15.12 -1.46 -11.82
N CYS A 448 -15.43 -1.98 -13.02
CA CYS A 448 -14.76 -3.17 -13.56
C CYS A 448 -13.25 -2.95 -13.69
N ASN A 449 -12.82 -1.88 -14.36
CA ASN A 449 -11.40 -1.60 -14.60
C ASN A 449 -10.59 -1.47 -13.30
N VAL A 450 -11.18 -0.92 -12.24
CA VAL A 450 -10.52 -0.82 -10.93
C VAL A 450 -10.48 -2.18 -10.23
N LEU A 451 -11.58 -2.94 -10.28
CA LEU A 451 -11.64 -4.27 -9.70
C LEU A 451 -10.65 -5.24 -10.37
N ASP A 452 -10.47 -5.11 -11.68
CA ASP A 452 -9.51 -5.86 -12.49
C ASP A 452 -8.03 -5.58 -12.09
N ILE A 453 -7.76 -4.58 -11.23
CA ILE A 453 -6.46 -4.34 -10.61
C ILE A 453 -6.46 -4.78 -9.15
N VAL A 454 -7.41 -4.27 -8.37
CA VAL A 454 -7.42 -4.46 -6.92
C VAL A 454 -7.52 -5.95 -6.59
N HIS A 455 -8.40 -6.68 -7.26
CA HIS A 455 -8.58 -8.10 -6.98
C HIS A 455 -7.36 -8.94 -7.37
N PRO A 456 -6.77 -8.85 -8.58
CA PRO A 456 -5.53 -9.55 -8.91
C PRO A 456 -4.34 -9.25 -8.00
N LEU A 457 -4.08 -7.96 -7.70
CA LEU A 457 -2.96 -7.58 -6.83
C LEU A 457 -3.11 -8.17 -5.44
N MET A 458 -4.31 -8.09 -4.89
CA MET A 458 -4.56 -8.62 -3.56
C MET A 458 -4.54 -10.16 -3.52
N LEU A 459 -5.08 -10.83 -4.54
CA LEU A 459 -5.00 -12.29 -4.62
C LEU A 459 -3.54 -12.76 -4.65
N ALA A 460 -2.68 -12.09 -5.44
CA ALA A 460 -1.25 -12.40 -5.50
C ALA A 460 -0.49 -12.06 -4.21
N ALA A 461 -0.82 -10.93 -3.57
CA ALA A 461 -0.19 -10.49 -2.32
C ALA A 461 -0.42 -11.45 -1.13
N ARG A 462 -1.40 -12.36 -1.21
CA ARG A 462 -1.60 -13.41 -0.20
C ARG A 462 -0.47 -14.44 -0.16
N GLN A 463 0.38 -14.49 -1.19
CA GLN A 463 1.44 -15.49 -1.36
C GLN A 463 2.86 -14.93 -1.21
N THR A 464 3.04 -13.61 -1.25
CA THR A 464 4.36 -12.97 -1.31
C THR A 464 4.27 -11.51 -0.81
N ASP A 465 5.37 -10.99 -0.27
CA ASP A 465 5.54 -9.58 0.11
C ASP A 465 6.15 -8.73 -1.02
N HIS A 466 6.40 -9.33 -2.19
CA HIS A 466 6.94 -8.65 -3.37
C HIS A 466 6.17 -7.36 -3.67
N ARG A 467 6.88 -6.23 -3.61
CA ARG A 467 6.36 -4.89 -3.90
C ARG A 467 5.12 -4.48 -3.09
N ALA A 468 5.01 -4.94 -1.83
CA ALA A 468 3.89 -4.61 -0.94
C ALA A 468 3.57 -3.10 -0.84
N ASP A 469 4.59 -2.24 -0.79
CA ASP A 469 4.43 -0.79 -0.75
C ASP A 469 3.84 -0.22 -2.06
N ASP A 470 4.25 -0.76 -3.20
CA ASP A 470 3.72 -0.36 -4.51
C ASP A 470 2.28 -0.82 -4.69
N ILE A 471 1.94 -2.02 -4.23
CA ILE A 471 0.55 -2.54 -4.24
C ILE A 471 -0.34 -1.61 -3.42
N THR A 472 0.08 -1.30 -2.19
CA THR A 472 -0.65 -0.40 -1.29
C THR A 472 -0.82 0.99 -1.91
N SER A 473 0.25 1.52 -2.53
CA SER A 473 0.21 2.81 -3.22
C SER A 473 -0.71 2.80 -4.43
N CYS A 474 -0.73 1.72 -5.22
CA CYS A 474 -1.59 1.55 -6.38
C CYS A 474 -3.08 1.49 -5.99
N ILE A 475 -3.41 0.70 -4.97
CA ILE A 475 -4.79 0.61 -4.43
C ILE A 475 -5.21 1.97 -3.86
N ALA A 476 -4.34 2.63 -3.09
CA ALA A 476 -4.63 3.95 -2.53
C ALA A 476 -4.85 5.01 -3.61
N GLN A 477 -4.04 5.04 -4.68
CA GLN A 477 -4.26 5.95 -5.82
C GLN A 477 -5.61 5.72 -6.50
N SER A 478 -6.10 4.48 -6.49
CA SER A 478 -7.38 4.12 -7.11
C SER A 478 -8.60 4.50 -6.25
N LEU A 479 -8.43 4.67 -4.93
CA LEU A 479 -9.54 4.73 -3.98
C LEU A 479 -9.51 5.91 -3.00
N ILE A 480 -8.40 6.64 -2.88
CA ILE A 480 -8.38 7.87 -2.06
C ILE A 480 -9.42 8.86 -2.63
N GLY A 481 -10.30 9.33 -1.76
CA GLY A 481 -11.43 10.20 -2.12
C GLY A 481 -12.63 9.46 -2.73
N ILE A 482 -12.69 8.12 -2.69
CA ILE A 482 -13.82 7.34 -3.21
C ILE A 482 -15.16 7.79 -2.63
N GLU A 483 -15.19 8.22 -1.37
CA GLU A 483 -16.39 8.72 -0.70
C GLU A 483 -17.02 9.92 -1.43
N ARG A 484 -16.24 10.66 -2.23
CA ARG A 484 -16.72 11.81 -3.01
C ARG A 484 -17.52 11.39 -4.25
N ALA A 485 -17.34 10.16 -4.73
CA ALA A 485 -18.12 9.60 -5.83
C ALA A 485 -19.45 9.00 -5.33
N TRP A 486 -19.64 8.85 -4.01
CA TRP A 486 -20.89 8.41 -3.42
C TRP A 486 -21.97 9.47 -3.60
N GLN A 487 -23.10 9.09 -4.19
CA GLN A 487 -24.28 9.96 -4.25
C GLN A 487 -25.23 9.56 -3.12
N ARG A 488 -25.43 10.48 -2.16
CA ARG A 488 -26.34 10.29 -1.02
C ARG A 488 -27.66 9.66 -1.45
N GLU A 489 -28.07 8.58 -0.77
CA GLU A 489 -29.30 7.81 -1.00
C GLU A 489 -29.44 7.17 -2.40
N ARG A 490 -28.40 7.25 -3.24
CA ARG A 490 -28.37 6.70 -4.60
C ARG A 490 -27.23 5.71 -4.82
N GLY A 491 -26.18 5.76 -3.99
CA GLY A 491 -25.03 4.87 -4.06
C GLY A 491 -24.02 5.30 -5.13
N PHE A 492 -23.37 4.33 -5.75
CA PHE A 492 -22.36 4.57 -6.79
C PHE A 492 -22.89 4.34 -8.20
N ALA A 493 -22.39 5.13 -9.14
CA ALA A 493 -22.45 4.84 -10.57
C ALA A 493 -21.38 3.81 -10.96
N PHE A 494 -21.70 2.96 -11.94
CA PHE A 494 -20.74 2.00 -12.48
C PHE A 494 -19.54 2.71 -13.15
N SER A 495 -19.81 3.80 -13.87
CA SER A 495 -18.82 4.70 -14.46
C SER A 495 -19.15 6.16 -14.16
N PRO A 496 -18.20 7.10 -14.25
CA PRO A 496 -18.44 8.52 -13.98
C PRO A 496 -19.47 9.18 -14.91
N THR A 497 -19.78 8.56 -16.05
CA THR A 497 -20.75 9.04 -17.04
C THR A 497 -22.14 8.43 -16.89
N GLU A 498 -22.30 7.43 -16.02
CA GLU A 498 -23.57 6.73 -15.78
C GLU A 498 -24.30 7.27 -14.55
N SER A 499 -25.59 6.94 -14.44
CA SER A 499 -26.33 7.15 -13.20
C SER A 499 -25.97 6.08 -12.16
N PRO A 500 -26.08 6.39 -10.85
CA PRO A 500 -25.99 5.38 -9.79
C PRO A 500 -26.92 4.20 -10.01
N SER A 501 -26.43 3.00 -9.72
CA SER A 501 -27.15 1.75 -9.88
C SER A 501 -26.76 0.74 -8.80
N LEU A 502 -27.52 -0.33 -8.65
CA LEU A 502 -27.15 -1.44 -7.75
C LEU A 502 -25.84 -2.10 -8.19
N GLN A 503 -25.60 -2.24 -9.49
CA GLN A 503 -24.34 -2.75 -10.03
C GLN A 503 -23.14 -1.91 -9.59
N GLY A 504 -23.22 -0.59 -9.78
CA GLY A 504 -22.15 0.31 -9.40
C GLY A 504 -21.91 0.25 -7.89
N THR A 505 -22.99 0.26 -7.11
CA THR A 505 -22.93 0.22 -5.65
C THR A 505 -22.30 -1.07 -5.13
N GLU A 506 -22.77 -2.22 -5.57
CA GLU A 506 -22.21 -3.53 -5.19
C GLU A 506 -20.73 -3.61 -5.54
N MET A 507 -20.36 -3.30 -6.79
CA MET A 507 -18.97 -3.44 -7.24
C MET A 507 -18.01 -2.50 -6.51
N TRP A 508 -18.37 -1.22 -6.32
CA TRP A 508 -17.50 -0.28 -5.61
C TRP A 508 -17.39 -0.56 -4.12
N LEU A 509 -18.46 -1.03 -3.46
CA LEU A 509 -18.39 -1.48 -2.07
C LEU A 509 -17.52 -2.74 -1.95
N SER A 510 -17.63 -3.69 -2.89
CA SER A 510 -16.74 -4.85 -2.96
C SER A 510 -15.26 -4.43 -3.13
N ILE A 511 -14.95 -3.48 -4.02
CA ILE A 511 -13.58 -2.92 -4.17
C ILE A 511 -13.10 -2.28 -2.86
N ALA A 512 -13.95 -1.50 -2.19
CA ALA A 512 -13.61 -0.86 -0.94
C ALA A 512 -13.37 -1.87 0.19
N ALA A 513 -14.18 -2.93 0.26
CA ALA A 513 -14.04 -4.00 1.25
C ALA A 513 -12.74 -4.78 1.02
N LEU A 514 -12.42 -5.12 -0.24
CA LEU A 514 -11.14 -5.70 -0.64
C LEU A 514 -10.00 -4.80 -0.13
N ALA A 515 -9.98 -3.53 -0.52
CA ALA A 515 -8.93 -2.60 -0.09
C ALA A 515 -8.80 -2.47 1.44
N GLY A 516 -9.94 -2.51 2.15
CA GLY A 516 -9.97 -2.53 3.61
C GLY A 516 -9.30 -3.77 4.21
N THR A 517 -9.51 -4.95 3.61
CA THR A 517 -8.78 -6.18 3.99
C THR A 517 -7.28 -6.04 3.76
N HIS A 518 -6.84 -5.43 2.65
CA HIS A 518 -5.41 -5.28 2.30
C HIS A 518 -4.65 -4.47 3.36
N ILE A 519 -5.24 -3.36 3.80
CA ILE A 519 -4.63 -2.45 4.76
C ILE A 519 -4.96 -2.79 6.22
N GLY A 520 -5.66 -3.91 6.47
CA GLY A 520 -5.97 -4.39 7.81
C GLY A 520 -7.03 -3.57 8.55
N CYS A 521 -7.98 -2.94 7.83
CA CYS A 521 -9.07 -2.16 8.43
C CYS A 521 -10.47 -2.70 8.14
N ALA A 522 -10.59 -3.94 7.63
CA ALA A 522 -11.88 -4.55 7.27
C ALA A 522 -12.88 -4.57 8.44
N ASP A 523 -12.42 -4.93 9.66
CA ASP A 523 -13.29 -4.99 10.86
C ASP A 523 -13.83 -3.63 11.31
N ALA A 524 -13.26 -2.53 10.80
CA ALA A 524 -13.72 -1.18 11.11
C ALA A 524 -14.75 -0.66 10.10
N LEU A 525 -15.01 -1.38 9.01
CA LEU A 525 -16.01 -1.02 8.01
C LEU A 525 -17.38 -1.56 8.43
N SER A 526 -18.43 -0.79 8.17
CA SER A 526 -19.83 -1.19 8.42
C SER A 526 -20.34 -2.24 7.44
N PHE A 527 -19.56 -2.55 6.42
CA PHE A 527 -19.88 -3.50 5.36
C PHE A 527 -18.71 -4.44 5.14
N LYS A 528 -19.00 -5.67 4.73
CA LYS A 528 -18.00 -6.71 4.51
C LYS A 528 -17.95 -7.19 3.06
N LEU A 529 -16.83 -7.79 2.69
CA LEU A 529 -16.70 -8.48 1.42
C LEU A 529 -17.55 -9.75 1.44
N CYS A 530 -18.54 -9.83 0.55
CA CYS A 530 -19.34 -11.04 0.34
C CYS A 530 -19.70 -11.20 -1.14
N GLY A 531 -20.39 -12.29 -1.46
CA GLY A 531 -20.88 -12.52 -2.81
C GLY A 531 -19.76 -12.79 -3.82
N ILE A 532 -19.97 -12.31 -5.04
CA ILE A 532 -19.21 -12.66 -6.25
C ILE A 532 -17.73 -12.31 -6.21
N HIS A 533 -17.31 -11.35 -5.37
CA HIS A 533 -15.94 -10.82 -5.36
C HIS A 533 -15.08 -11.31 -4.18
N ARG A 534 -15.59 -12.25 -3.38
CA ARG A 534 -14.89 -12.79 -2.21
C ARG A 534 -13.81 -13.82 -2.57
N TRP A 535 -12.85 -14.04 -1.67
CA TRP A 535 -11.82 -15.08 -1.78
C TRP A 535 -12.04 -16.28 -0.87
N ASP A 536 -13.08 -16.23 -0.07
CA ASP A 536 -13.21 -17.12 1.07
C ASP A 536 -14.07 -18.31 0.68
N VAL A 537 -13.49 -19.49 0.90
CA VAL A 537 -14.21 -20.77 0.88
C VAL A 537 -14.51 -21.10 2.34
N HIS A 538 -15.71 -20.76 2.81
CA HIS A 538 -16.18 -21.23 4.11
C HIS A 538 -16.53 -22.72 4.07
#